data_AF-A0A383ARF2-F1
#
_entry.id   AF-A0A383ARF2-F1
#
_cell.length_a   1.000
_cell.length_b   1.000
_cell.length_c   1.000
_cell.angle_alpha   90.00
_cell.angle_beta   90.00
_cell.angle_gamma   90.00
#
_symmetry.space_group_name_H-M   'P 1'
#
loop_
_entity.id
_entity.type
_entity.pdbx_description
1 polymer ?
#
loop_
_entity_poly.entity_id
_entity_poly.type
_entity_poly.pdbx_seq_one_letter_code
_entity_poly.pdbx_strand_id
1 'polypeptide(L)'
;FAIRNRLKFHVAIILFSLIMVPGLQQTLTPIDVESYDMDSPEMEANDVINDEFQSKEATLGFLVSIRDPSFVENGNQAPHTDADGTPDRLALPTPQEIAPFQGDGKGMSGEGIPEGGVFNLSFLQELEQKIMIVRNDPLSEYYRPIVSELTGESSNGTLSLYEQFESFMANRSLLTRSTFGPFGNVVPPLTNWSDCGVLECLRFDDENVTQAHIDLAANRMILAKPSVFMRWTTTDRAFLPDSDSPVIGP
;
A
#
# COMPACT_ATOMS: atom_id res chain seq x y z
N PHE A 1 -31.72 -28.91 59.20
CA PHE A 1 -32.88 -28.97 58.27
C PHE A 1 -32.53 -29.60 56.91
N ALA A 2 -31.43 -29.20 56.25
CA ALA A 2 -31.02 -29.74 54.94
C ALA A 2 -30.66 -31.25 54.90
N ILE A 3 -30.17 -31.84 56.01
CA ILE A 3 -29.76 -33.25 56.07
C ILE A 3 -30.94 -34.23 56.12
N ARG A 4 -32.12 -33.81 56.59
CA ARG A 4 -33.30 -34.68 56.74
C ARG A 4 -34.15 -34.79 55.46
N ASN A 5 -34.06 -33.78 54.59
CA ASN A 5 -34.81 -33.70 53.32
C ASN A 5 -33.85 -33.63 52.10
N ARG A 6 -32.71 -34.33 52.15
CA ARG A 6 -31.65 -34.27 51.11
C ARG A 6 -32.17 -34.49 49.69
N LEU A 7 -33.09 -35.43 49.52
CA LEU A 7 -33.66 -35.75 48.21
C LEU A 7 -34.51 -34.58 47.67
N LYS A 8 -35.33 -33.96 48.51
CA LYS A 8 -36.13 -32.77 48.13
C LYS A 8 -35.23 -31.56 47.82
N PHE A 9 -34.13 -31.42 48.53
CA PHE A 9 -33.17 -30.34 48.31
C PHE A 9 -32.40 -30.52 46.98
N HIS A 10 -31.94 -31.73 46.66
CA HIS A 10 -31.29 -32.00 45.38
C HIS A 10 -32.24 -31.85 44.19
N VAL A 11 -33.49 -32.30 44.32
CA VAL A 11 -34.52 -32.08 43.29
C VAL A 11 -34.78 -30.59 43.07
N ALA A 12 -34.86 -29.79 44.15
CA ALA A 12 -35.03 -28.35 44.04
C ALA A 12 -33.84 -27.68 43.33
N ILE A 13 -32.60 -28.05 43.66
CA ILE A 13 -31.41 -27.53 42.98
C ILE A 13 -31.42 -27.87 41.49
N ILE A 14 -31.72 -29.12 41.12
CA ILE A 14 -31.80 -29.52 39.70
C ILE A 14 -32.86 -28.72 38.96
N LEU A 15 -34.03 -28.50 39.58
CA LEU A 15 -35.11 -27.72 38.99
C LEU A 15 -34.68 -26.25 38.78
N PHE A 16 -34.05 -25.63 39.78
CA PHE A 16 -33.53 -24.26 39.66
C PHE A 16 -32.43 -24.15 38.61
N SER A 17 -31.52 -25.13 38.53
CA SER A 17 -30.49 -25.16 37.50
C SER A 17 -31.08 -25.28 36.10
N LEU A 18 -32.13 -26.10 35.90
CA LEU A 18 -32.84 -26.21 34.62
C LEU A 18 -33.53 -24.90 34.21
N ILE A 19 -34.12 -24.17 35.17
CA ILE A 19 -34.74 -22.87 34.93
C ILE A 19 -33.69 -21.80 34.53
N MET A 20 -32.43 -21.95 34.95
CA MET A 20 -31.34 -21.03 34.61
C MET A 20 -30.73 -21.29 33.21
N VAL A 21 -30.93 -22.48 32.61
CA VAL A 21 -30.35 -22.85 31.30
C VAL A 21 -30.73 -21.87 30.18
N PRO A 22 -32.00 -21.41 30.04
CA PRO A 22 -32.37 -20.43 29.02
C PRO A 22 -31.64 -19.08 29.20
N GLY A 23 -31.42 -18.65 30.44
CA GLY A 23 -30.65 -17.43 30.73
C GLY A 23 -29.19 -17.55 30.31
N LEU A 24 -28.60 -18.74 30.46
CA LEU A 24 -27.23 -19.02 30.01
C LEU A 24 -27.10 -18.94 28.48
N GLN A 25 -28.14 -19.35 27.73
CA GLN A 25 -28.15 -19.20 26.27
C GLN A 25 -28.15 -17.72 25.84
N GLN A 26 -28.81 -16.84 26.60
CA GLN A 26 -28.77 -15.39 26.35
C GLN A 26 -27.42 -14.76 26.71
N THR A 27 -26.64 -15.35 27.61
CA THR A 27 -25.27 -14.86 27.88
C THR A 27 -24.25 -15.29 26.82
N LEU A 28 -24.61 -16.24 25.95
CA LEU A 28 -23.78 -16.69 24.84
C LEU A 28 -24.05 -15.90 23.55
N THR A 29 -25.07 -15.04 23.52
CA THR A 29 -25.15 -14.03 22.46
C THR A 29 -23.96 -13.09 22.64
N PRO A 30 -23.28 -12.67 21.55
CA PRO A 30 -22.19 -11.71 21.64
C PRO A 30 -22.66 -10.53 22.50
N ILE A 31 -21.88 -10.16 23.50
CA ILE A 31 -22.13 -8.93 24.25
C ILE A 31 -22.09 -7.83 23.21
N ASP A 32 -23.24 -7.21 22.98
CA ASP A 32 -23.40 -6.16 22.01
C ASP A 32 -22.68 -4.92 22.54
N VAL A 33 -21.42 -4.78 22.15
CA VAL A 33 -20.57 -3.65 22.54
C VAL A 33 -21.15 -2.33 21.99
N GLU A 34 -21.99 -2.37 20.94
CA GLU A 34 -22.68 -1.19 20.41
C GLU A 34 -23.78 -0.69 21.35
N SER A 35 -24.26 -1.51 22.29
CA SER A 35 -25.23 -1.11 23.31
C SER A 35 -24.61 -0.48 24.56
N TYR A 36 -23.28 -0.51 24.68
CA TYR A 36 -22.58 0.30 25.67
C TYR A 36 -22.47 1.70 25.10
N ASP A 37 -23.48 2.51 25.44
CA ASP A 37 -23.58 3.92 25.09
C ASP A 37 -22.45 4.70 25.79
N MET A 38 -21.26 4.63 25.20
CA MET A 38 -20.13 5.46 25.57
C MET A 38 -20.32 6.77 24.83
N ASP A 39 -21.28 7.57 25.32
CA ASP A 39 -21.57 8.96 24.90
C ASP A 39 -20.28 9.78 24.98
N SER A 40 -19.46 9.63 23.94
CA SER A 40 -18.17 10.27 23.81
C SER A 40 -18.28 11.23 22.63
N PRO A 41 -17.74 12.45 22.77
CA PRO A 41 -17.71 13.41 21.68
C PRO A 41 -17.12 12.83 20.38
N GLU A 42 -16.22 11.86 20.50
CA GLU A 42 -15.59 11.16 19.39
C GLU A 42 -16.55 10.22 18.63
N MET A 43 -17.48 9.56 19.33
CA MET A 43 -18.44 8.64 18.74
C MET A 43 -19.60 9.39 18.06
N GLU A 44 -20.11 10.44 18.73
CA GLU A 44 -21.10 11.36 18.12
C GLU A 44 -20.52 12.05 16.87
N ALA A 45 -19.26 12.49 16.93
CA ALA A 45 -18.57 13.03 15.76
C ALA A 45 -18.45 11.99 14.64
N ASN A 46 -18.16 10.73 14.95
CA ASN A 46 -18.08 9.64 13.97
C ASN A 46 -19.45 9.32 13.33
N ASP A 47 -20.54 9.39 14.09
CA ASP A 47 -21.90 9.14 13.60
C ASP A 47 -22.39 10.28 12.70
N VAL A 48 -22.23 11.54 13.12
CA VAL A 48 -22.49 12.72 12.27
C VAL A 48 -21.65 12.66 11.00
N ILE A 49 -20.39 12.22 11.15
CA ILE A 49 -19.53 11.94 10.01
C ILE A 49 -20.24 10.93 9.09
N ASN A 50 -20.49 9.70 9.54
CA ASN A 50 -21.01 8.63 8.70
C ASN A 50 -22.39 8.93 8.07
N ASP A 51 -23.26 9.62 8.80
CA ASP A 51 -24.64 9.89 8.37
C ASP A 51 -24.75 11.08 7.43
N GLU A 52 -24.05 12.20 7.70
CA GLU A 52 -24.17 13.42 6.87
C GLU A 52 -23.30 13.38 5.62
N PHE A 53 -22.26 12.55 5.59
CA PHE A 53 -21.36 12.48 4.43
C PHE A 53 -21.13 11.03 4.00
N GLN A 54 -22.16 10.39 3.45
CA GLN A 54 -22.10 9.02 2.90
C GLN A 54 -21.11 8.83 1.72
N SER A 55 -20.48 9.92 1.25
CA SER A 55 -19.45 9.96 0.19
C SER A 55 -18.24 10.77 0.69
N LYS A 56 -17.56 10.32 1.74
CA LYS A 56 -16.42 11.06 2.32
C LYS A 56 -15.09 10.87 1.62
N GLU A 57 -14.91 9.73 0.96
CA GLU A 57 -13.58 9.27 0.59
C GLU A 57 -13.60 8.78 -0.84
N ALA A 58 -12.94 9.54 -1.71
CA ALA A 58 -12.63 9.12 -3.05
C ALA A 58 -11.18 8.67 -3.08
N THR A 59 -10.95 7.35 -3.10
CA THR A 59 -9.62 6.82 -3.40
C THR A 59 -9.46 6.78 -4.92
N LEU A 60 -8.53 7.58 -5.44
CA LEU A 60 -8.22 7.62 -6.86
C LEU A 60 -7.00 6.72 -7.13
N GLY A 61 -7.23 5.62 -7.82
CA GLY A 61 -6.16 4.76 -8.32
C GLY A 61 -5.69 5.25 -9.68
N PHE A 62 -4.41 5.63 -9.78
CA PHE A 62 -3.79 5.98 -11.05
C PHE A 62 -2.97 4.79 -11.57
N LEU A 63 -3.36 4.27 -12.73
CA LEU A 63 -2.55 3.29 -13.46
C LEU A 63 -1.59 4.04 -14.36
N VAL A 64 -0.29 3.86 -14.14
CA VAL A 64 0.72 4.37 -15.06
C VAL A 64 0.99 3.31 -16.12
N SER A 65 0.88 3.73 -17.38
CA SER A 65 1.15 2.87 -18.54
C SER A 65 2.27 3.49 -19.36
N ILE A 66 3.25 2.67 -19.75
CA ILE A 66 4.25 3.05 -20.74
C ILE A 66 3.55 3.01 -22.10
N ARG A 67 3.66 4.11 -22.86
CA ARG A 67 3.09 4.25 -24.20
C ARG A 67 4.20 4.63 -25.16
N ASP A 68 4.12 4.15 -26.39
CA ASP A 68 5.01 4.59 -27.45
C ASP A 68 4.64 6.04 -27.84
N PRO A 69 5.59 6.99 -27.77
CA PRO A 69 5.33 8.40 -28.04
C PRO A 69 4.78 8.64 -29.44
N SER A 70 5.14 7.83 -30.44
CA SER A 70 4.65 8.00 -31.82
C SER A 70 3.12 7.86 -31.95
N PHE A 71 2.47 7.17 -31.01
CA PHE A 71 1.03 6.97 -30.99
C PHE A 71 0.30 7.96 -30.05
N VAL A 72 1.02 8.80 -29.30
CA VAL A 72 0.45 9.67 -28.26
C VAL A 72 0.84 11.14 -28.44
N GLU A 73 2.04 11.44 -28.96
CA GLU A 73 2.62 12.79 -29.06
C GLU A 73 2.02 13.67 -30.16
N ASN A 74 0.94 13.24 -30.82
CA ASN A 74 0.15 14.16 -31.66
C ASN A 74 -0.73 15.13 -30.84
N GLY A 75 -0.58 15.17 -29.51
CA GLY A 75 -1.31 16.07 -28.60
C GLY A 75 -0.37 16.94 -27.74
N ASN A 76 -0.96 17.90 -27.00
CA ASN A 76 -0.21 18.75 -26.08
C ASN A 76 0.38 17.92 -24.93
N GLN A 77 1.63 18.20 -24.53
CA GLN A 77 2.19 17.55 -23.34
C GLN A 77 1.44 17.99 -22.07
N ALA A 78 1.33 17.09 -21.09
CA ALA A 78 0.68 17.37 -19.83
C ALA A 78 1.33 18.58 -19.11
N PRO A 79 0.57 19.38 -18.34
CA PRO A 79 -0.85 19.21 -18.01
C PRO A 79 -1.78 19.62 -19.17
N HIS A 80 -2.79 18.79 -19.43
CA HIS A 80 -3.81 19.09 -20.43
C HIS A 80 -4.82 20.09 -19.86
N THR A 81 -4.63 21.37 -20.18
CA THR A 81 -5.53 22.45 -19.75
C THR A 81 -6.13 23.17 -20.95
N ASP A 82 -7.34 23.68 -20.78
CA ASP A 82 -7.96 24.60 -21.74
C ASP A 82 -7.31 26.01 -21.67
N ALA A 83 -7.82 26.94 -22.47
CA ALA A 83 -7.33 28.33 -22.53
C ALA A 83 -7.50 29.09 -21.20
N ASP A 84 -8.38 28.61 -20.32
CA ASP A 84 -8.71 29.21 -19.02
C ASP A 84 -7.95 28.54 -17.86
N GLY A 85 -7.10 27.54 -18.16
CA GLY A 85 -6.30 26.82 -17.16
C GLY A 85 -7.05 25.70 -16.45
N THR A 86 -8.25 25.34 -16.91
CA THR A 86 -9.05 24.24 -16.38
C THR A 86 -8.61 22.91 -16.99
N PRO A 87 -8.62 21.77 -16.26
CA PRO A 87 -8.25 20.47 -16.83
C PRO A 87 -9.16 20.06 -18.00
N ASP A 88 -8.59 19.97 -19.20
CA ASP A 88 -9.31 19.55 -20.41
C ASP A 88 -9.33 18.02 -20.50
N ARG A 89 -10.42 17.43 -20.02
CA ARG A 89 -10.64 15.98 -20.02
C ARG A 89 -10.82 15.39 -21.42
N LEU A 90 -11.22 16.20 -22.41
CA LEU A 90 -11.43 15.75 -23.78
C LEU A 90 -10.14 15.72 -24.59
N ALA A 91 -9.14 16.52 -24.17
CA ALA A 91 -7.80 16.52 -24.74
C ALA A 91 -6.89 15.39 -24.20
N LEU A 92 -7.38 14.56 -23.28
CA LEU A 92 -6.60 13.44 -22.74
C LEU A 92 -6.35 12.38 -23.83
N PRO A 93 -5.11 11.94 -24.03
CA PRO A 93 -4.80 10.94 -25.05
C PRO A 93 -5.46 9.60 -24.69
N THR A 94 -6.34 9.14 -25.57
CA THR A 94 -6.94 7.80 -25.49
C THR A 94 -6.00 6.77 -26.10
N PRO A 95 -5.77 5.61 -25.48
CA PRO A 95 -5.00 4.55 -26.12
C PRO A 95 -5.75 4.03 -27.36
N GLN A 96 -5.16 4.17 -28.54
CA GLN A 96 -5.73 3.57 -29.76
C GLN A 96 -5.25 2.13 -29.96
N GLU A 97 -4.09 1.77 -29.42
CA GLU A 97 -3.45 0.48 -29.61
C GLU A 97 -2.87 -0.07 -28.30
N ILE A 98 -2.74 -1.40 -28.23
CA ILE A 98 -2.11 -2.12 -27.13
C ILE A 98 -0.94 -2.91 -27.71
N ALA A 99 0.25 -2.73 -27.14
CA ALA A 99 1.43 -3.47 -27.55
C ALA A 99 1.21 -4.99 -27.39
N PRO A 100 1.73 -5.82 -28.31
CA PRO A 100 1.59 -7.26 -28.22
C PRO A 100 2.24 -7.80 -26.95
N PHE A 101 1.63 -8.83 -26.35
CA PHE A 101 2.19 -9.51 -25.20
C PHE A 101 3.51 -10.19 -25.57
N GLN A 102 4.59 -9.84 -24.88
CA GLN A 102 5.94 -10.33 -25.17
C GLN A 102 6.21 -11.74 -24.61
N GLY A 103 5.30 -12.29 -23.80
CA GLY A 103 5.41 -13.61 -23.18
C GLY A 103 5.64 -13.56 -21.67
N ASP A 104 5.31 -14.65 -20.99
CA ASP A 104 5.41 -14.78 -19.53
C ASP A 104 6.85 -14.59 -19.08
N GLY A 105 7.06 -13.71 -18.11
CA GLY A 105 8.38 -13.45 -17.54
C GLY A 105 9.38 -12.82 -18.50
N LYS A 106 8.93 -12.24 -19.63
CA LYS A 106 9.79 -11.50 -20.55
C LYS A 106 9.90 -10.01 -20.23
N GLY A 107 8.97 -9.48 -19.44
CA GLY A 107 8.92 -8.04 -19.18
C GLY A 107 8.56 -7.26 -20.45
N MET A 108 8.65 -5.93 -20.37
CA MET A 108 8.43 -5.05 -21.52
C MET A 108 9.81 -4.57 -21.99
N SER A 109 10.28 -5.06 -23.14
CA SER A 109 11.59 -4.75 -23.72
C SER A 109 11.48 -4.42 -25.20
N GLY A 110 12.40 -3.63 -25.75
CA GLY A 110 12.41 -3.30 -27.17
C GLY A 110 12.93 -1.90 -27.47
N GLU A 111 13.00 -1.58 -28.76
CA GLU A 111 13.43 -0.26 -29.23
C GLU A 111 12.43 0.82 -28.75
N GLY A 112 12.94 1.86 -28.10
CA GLY A 112 12.14 2.95 -27.53
C GLY A 112 11.60 2.74 -26.11
N ILE A 113 11.81 1.57 -25.50
CA ILE A 113 11.46 1.33 -24.08
C ILE A 113 12.71 1.56 -23.20
N PRO A 114 12.64 2.38 -22.14
CA PRO A 114 13.77 2.60 -21.24
C PRO A 114 14.23 1.31 -20.55
N GLU A 115 15.56 1.15 -20.43
CA GLU A 115 16.15 0.08 -19.60
C GLU A 115 15.70 0.24 -18.13
N GLY A 116 15.41 -0.88 -17.45
CA GLY A 116 14.73 -0.86 -16.14
C GLY A 116 13.19 -0.74 -16.21
N GLY A 117 12.62 -0.44 -17.38
CA GLY A 117 11.17 -0.39 -17.60
C GLY A 117 10.44 0.54 -16.63
N VAL A 118 9.47 0.01 -15.88
CA VAL A 118 8.70 0.79 -14.87
C VAL A 118 9.55 1.17 -13.66
N PHE A 119 10.73 0.55 -13.49
CA PHE A 119 11.71 0.89 -12.46
C PHE A 119 12.87 1.74 -12.99
N ASN A 120 12.72 2.36 -14.16
CA ASN A 120 13.70 3.31 -14.63
C ASN A 120 13.80 4.51 -13.67
N LEU A 121 15.02 4.95 -13.34
CA LEU A 121 15.28 6.03 -12.39
C LEU A 121 14.62 7.34 -12.82
N SER A 122 14.75 7.72 -14.10
CA SER A 122 14.14 8.96 -14.62
C SER A 122 12.63 8.92 -14.46
N PHE A 123 12.01 7.75 -14.65
CA PHE A 123 10.58 7.57 -14.44
C PHE A 123 10.20 7.67 -12.96
N LEU A 124 10.98 7.09 -12.05
CA LEU A 124 10.74 7.22 -10.60
C LEU A 124 10.90 8.67 -10.12
N GLN A 125 11.85 9.43 -10.69
CA GLN A 125 12.01 10.86 -10.42
C GLN A 125 10.86 11.70 -10.99
N GLU A 126 10.31 11.34 -12.16
CA GLU A 126 9.10 11.97 -12.67
C GLU A 126 7.89 11.70 -11.75
N LEU A 127 7.77 10.48 -11.22
CA LEU A 127 6.75 10.13 -10.23
C LEU A 127 6.91 10.94 -8.95
N GLU A 128 8.13 11.09 -8.44
CA GLU A 128 8.43 11.96 -7.30
C GLU A 128 7.91 13.37 -7.53
N GLN A 129 8.24 13.99 -8.66
CA GLN A 129 7.79 15.35 -8.98
C GLN A 129 6.26 15.46 -8.96
N LYS A 130 5.55 14.49 -9.52
CA LYS A 130 4.08 14.46 -9.52
C LYS A 130 3.50 14.30 -8.12
N ILE A 131 4.10 13.46 -7.30
CA ILE A 131 3.70 13.27 -5.89
C ILE A 131 3.94 14.56 -5.09
N MET A 132 5.05 15.26 -5.35
CA MET A 132 5.34 16.54 -4.70
C MET A 132 4.33 17.63 -5.12
N ILE A 133 3.86 17.64 -6.37
CA ILE A 133 2.76 18.53 -6.79
C ILE A 133 1.49 18.25 -5.97
N VAL A 134 1.11 16.97 -5.85
CA VAL A 134 -0.07 16.55 -5.09
C VAL A 134 0.03 16.91 -3.60
N ARG A 135 1.21 16.74 -3.01
CA ARG A 135 1.46 17.07 -1.59
C ARG A 135 1.52 18.58 -1.31
N ASN A 136 1.88 19.38 -2.31
CA ASN A 136 1.87 20.84 -2.20
C ASN A 136 0.52 21.46 -2.61
N ASP A 137 -0.44 20.64 -3.03
CA ASP A 137 -1.78 21.11 -3.36
C ASP A 137 -2.52 21.58 -2.09
N PRO A 138 -3.31 22.66 -2.14
CA PRO A 138 -4.12 23.13 -1.00
C PRO A 138 -5.08 22.06 -0.45
N LEU A 139 -5.48 21.08 -1.26
CA LEU A 139 -6.33 19.97 -0.82
C LEU A 139 -5.58 18.92 -0.01
N SER A 140 -4.24 18.96 0.03
CA SER A 140 -3.41 17.99 0.76
C SER A 140 -3.68 17.96 2.27
N GLU A 141 -4.13 19.07 2.85
CA GLU A 141 -4.53 19.16 4.26
C GLU A 141 -5.73 18.25 4.60
N TYR A 142 -6.54 17.90 3.59
CA TYR A 142 -7.72 17.06 3.74
C TYR A 142 -7.45 15.60 3.36
N TYR A 143 -6.23 15.28 2.91
CA TYR A 143 -5.90 13.91 2.57
C TYR A 143 -5.77 13.05 3.82
N ARG A 144 -6.31 11.83 3.76
CA ARG A 144 -6.11 10.86 4.83
C ARG A 144 -4.74 10.20 4.68
N PRO A 145 -4.03 9.95 5.80
CA PRO A 145 -2.79 9.21 5.74
C PRO A 145 -3.05 7.79 5.25
N ILE A 146 -2.23 7.32 4.33
CA ILE A 146 -2.25 5.95 3.82
C ILE A 146 -1.01 5.25 4.35
N VAL A 147 -1.14 3.98 4.76
CA VAL A 147 -0.01 3.19 5.23
C VAL A 147 0.32 2.15 4.17
N SER A 148 1.58 2.10 3.77
CA SER A 148 2.08 1.08 2.86
C SER A 148 2.19 -0.26 3.59
N GLU A 149 1.60 -1.33 3.03
CA GLU A 149 1.81 -2.68 3.55
C GLU A 149 3.27 -3.16 3.39
N LEU A 150 4.00 -2.60 2.42
CA LEU A 150 5.37 -2.98 2.12
C LEU A 150 6.35 -2.32 3.08
N THR A 151 6.24 -1.00 3.23
CA THR A 151 7.20 -0.22 4.01
C THR A 151 6.72 0.05 5.43
N GLY A 152 5.42 -0.08 5.70
CA GLY A 152 4.82 0.29 6.99
C GLY A 152 4.96 1.76 7.33
N GLU A 153 5.33 2.59 6.36
CA GLU A 153 5.39 4.04 6.51
C GLU A 153 4.04 4.65 6.15
N SER A 154 3.64 5.65 6.92
CA SER A 154 2.49 6.48 6.61
C SER A 154 2.89 7.60 5.65
N SER A 155 2.14 7.76 4.58
CA SER A 155 2.27 8.85 3.61
C SER A 155 1.03 9.74 3.65
N ASN A 156 1.20 11.03 3.36
CA ASN A 156 0.13 12.01 3.44
C ASN A 156 -0.75 11.96 2.18
N GLY A 157 -1.73 11.04 2.14
CA GLY A 157 -2.70 10.95 1.03
C GLY A 157 -2.25 10.23 -0.23
N THR A 158 -0.95 10.05 -0.40
CA THR A 158 -0.36 9.47 -1.62
C THR A 158 0.18 8.09 -1.35
N LEU A 159 0.09 7.17 -2.30
CA LEU A 159 0.79 5.90 -2.20
C LEU A 159 1.27 5.49 -3.59
N SER A 160 2.59 5.54 -3.79
CA SER A 160 3.25 5.44 -5.09
C SER A 160 4.49 4.55 -5.02
N LEU A 161 4.94 4.12 -6.20
CA LEU A 161 6.13 3.28 -6.33
C LEU A 161 7.40 3.99 -5.84
N TYR A 162 7.54 5.28 -6.14
CA TYR A 162 8.64 6.12 -5.66
C TYR A 162 8.77 6.07 -4.12
N GLU A 163 7.66 6.25 -3.39
CA GLU A 163 7.67 6.24 -1.92
C GLU A 163 8.14 4.89 -1.35
N GLN A 164 7.91 3.79 -2.08
CA GLN A 164 8.42 2.47 -1.69
C GLN A 164 9.94 2.40 -1.79
N PHE A 165 10.51 2.88 -2.90
CA PHE A 165 11.96 2.93 -3.11
C PHE A 165 12.63 3.89 -2.13
N GLU A 166 12.10 5.10 -1.95
CA GLU A 166 12.65 6.08 -1.03
C GLU A 166 12.67 5.55 0.42
N SER A 167 11.56 4.99 0.90
CA SER A 167 11.50 4.42 2.25
C SER A 167 12.42 3.22 2.43
N PHE A 168 12.56 2.36 1.41
CA PHE A 168 13.47 1.22 1.44
C PHE A 168 14.94 1.68 1.50
N MET A 169 15.33 2.58 0.61
CA MET A 169 16.69 3.12 0.52
C MET A 169 17.06 4.01 1.73
N ALA A 170 16.06 4.54 2.44
CA ALA A 170 16.25 5.26 3.70
C ALA A 170 16.32 4.34 4.95
N ASN A 171 16.31 3.02 4.80
CA ASN A 171 16.23 2.04 5.91
C ASN A 171 15.00 2.21 6.82
N ARG A 172 13.92 2.83 6.33
CA ARG A 172 12.68 3.04 7.10
C ARG A 172 11.63 1.96 6.87
N SER A 173 11.74 1.25 5.75
CA SER A 173 10.82 0.19 5.37
C SER A 173 10.81 -0.97 6.39
N LEU A 174 9.64 -1.60 6.59
CA LEU A 174 9.47 -2.89 7.28
C LEU A 174 10.39 -3.99 6.74
N LEU A 175 10.82 -3.88 5.49
CA LEU A 175 11.78 -4.81 4.90
C LEU A 175 13.19 -4.66 5.48
N THR A 176 13.56 -3.44 5.89
CA THR A 176 14.91 -3.05 6.33
C THR A 176 15.04 -2.85 7.84
N ARG A 177 13.93 -2.57 8.54
CA ARG A 177 13.91 -2.38 10.00
C ARG A 177 13.40 -3.62 10.74
N SER A 178 13.91 -3.85 11.94
CA SER A 178 13.32 -4.83 12.85
C SER A 178 11.94 -4.39 13.32
N THR A 179 11.01 -5.32 13.44
CA THR A 179 9.64 -5.07 13.94
C THR A 179 9.32 -5.95 15.15
N PHE A 180 8.16 -5.76 15.76
CA PHE A 180 7.66 -6.60 16.84
C PHE A 180 6.50 -7.45 16.35
N GLY A 181 6.55 -8.75 16.65
CA GLY A 181 5.42 -9.65 16.41
C GLY A 181 4.29 -9.43 17.42
N PRO A 182 3.12 -10.05 17.22
CA PRO A 182 1.97 -9.95 18.14
C PRO A 182 2.27 -10.35 19.59
N PHE A 183 3.30 -11.16 19.79
CA PHE A 183 3.76 -11.63 21.10
C PHE A 183 4.87 -10.75 21.71
N GLY A 184 5.19 -9.61 21.10
CA GLY A 184 6.26 -8.70 21.56
C GLY A 184 7.68 -9.16 21.25
N ASN A 185 7.85 -10.26 20.50
CA ASN A 185 9.17 -10.73 20.07
C ASN A 185 9.71 -9.87 18.93
N VAL A 186 11.01 -9.56 18.97
CA VAL A 186 11.69 -8.87 17.87
C VAL A 186 11.77 -9.79 16.65
N VAL A 187 11.18 -9.35 15.55
CA VAL A 187 11.29 -9.97 14.23
C VAL A 187 12.41 -9.24 13.48
N PRO A 188 13.45 -9.96 13.02
CA PRO A 188 14.55 -9.34 12.28
C PRO A 188 14.06 -8.80 10.93
N PRO A 189 14.78 -7.81 10.35
CA PRO A 189 14.45 -7.30 9.02
C PRO A 189 14.59 -8.40 7.96
N LEU A 190 13.75 -8.33 6.92
CA LEU A 190 13.70 -9.34 5.85
C LEU A 190 14.86 -9.19 4.86
N THR A 191 15.37 -7.98 4.71
CA THR A 191 16.53 -7.64 3.89
C THR A 191 17.20 -6.39 4.48
N ASN A 192 18.20 -5.82 3.80
CA ASN A 192 18.89 -4.63 4.26
C ASN A 192 19.16 -3.65 3.11
N TRP A 193 19.39 -2.38 3.47
CA TRP A 193 19.98 -1.36 2.59
C TRP A 193 21.27 -0.79 3.20
N SER A 194 21.95 -1.58 4.02
CA SER A 194 23.20 -1.18 4.68
C SER A 194 24.44 -1.85 4.05
N ASP A 195 24.26 -2.96 3.35
CA ASP A 195 25.31 -3.65 2.62
C ASP A 195 24.96 -3.61 1.13
N CYS A 196 25.47 -2.65 0.36
CA CYS A 196 25.14 -2.49 -1.06
C CYS A 196 26.18 -3.14 -2.01
N GLY A 197 27.08 -3.96 -1.45
CA GLY A 197 28.10 -4.67 -2.22
C GLY A 197 29.12 -3.75 -2.86
N VAL A 198 29.14 -3.71 -4.20
CA VAL A 198 30.07 -2.89 -4.99
C VAL A 198 29.64 -1.42 -5.05
N LEU A 199 28.33 -1.16 -4.88
CA LEU A 199 27.77 0.18 -4.85
C LEU A 199 27.84 0.77 -3.45
N GLU A 200 27.89 2.10 -3.37
CA GLU A 200 27.65 2.82 -2.13
C GLU A 200 26.16 2.79 -1.79
N CYS A 201 25.82 2.71 -0.49
CA CYS A 201 24.42 2.77 -0.08
C CYS A 201 23.93 4.22 -0.06
N LEU A 202 23.52 4.68 -1.24
CA LEU A 202 22.88 5.97 -1.42
C LEU A 202 21.38 5.91 -1.11
N ARG A 203 20.84 7.03 -0.68
CA ARG A 203 19.39 7.25 -0.57
C ARG A 203 18.82 7.62 -1.94
N PHE A 204 17.51 7.54 -2.07
CA PHE A 204 16.85 7.90 -3.34
C PHE A 204 17.03 9.38 -3.68
N ASP A 205 17.06 10.24 -2.66
CA ASP A 205 17.19 11.70 -2.77
C ASP A 205 18.62 12.18 -3.08
N ASP A 206 19.60 11.28 -3.13
CA ASP A 206 20.99 11.64 -3.41
C ASP A 206 21.23 11.92 -4.90
N GLU A 207 21.97 12.99 -5.21
CA GLU A 207 22.29 13.41 -6.58
C GLU A 207 23.06 12.35 -7.39
N ASN A 208 23.78 11.46 -6.71
CA ASN A 208 24.62 10.42 -7.32
C ASN A 208 23.87 9.09 -7.50
N VAL A 209 22.57 9.04 -7.22
CA VAL A 209 21.79 7.80 -7.40
C VAL A 209 21.76 7.41 -8.88
N THR A 210 21.91 6.11 -9.15
CA THR A 210 21.98 5.57 -10.53
C THR A 210 20.97 4.45 -10.70
N GLN A 211 20.72 4.06 -11.96
CA GLN A 211 19.86 2.92 -12.28
C GLN A 211 20.28 1.65 -11.53
N ALA A 212 21.57 1.40 -11.37
CA ALA A 212 22.09 0.24 -10.64
C ALA A 212 21.66 0.21 -9.15
N HIS A 213 21.48 1.37 -8.50
CA HIS A 213 20.93 1.44 -7.14
C HIS A 213 19.46 1.06 -7.12
N ILE A 214 18.69 1.51 -8.11
CA ILE A 214 17.27 1.16 -8.23
C ILE A 214 17.12 -0.34 -8.51
N ASP A 215 17.95 -0.90 -9.38
CA ASP A 215 17.95 -2.31 -9.69
C ASP A 215 18.30 -3.17 -8.46
N LEU A 216 19.26 -2.74 -7.64
CA LEU A 216 19.58 -3.39 -6.37
C LEU A 216 18.43 -3.34 -5.37
N ALA A 217 17.79 -2.18 -5.24
CA ALA A 217 16.65 -2.01 -4.35
C ALA A 217 15.47 -2.89 -4.81
N ALA A 218 15.16 -2.87 -6.09
CA ALA A 218 14.11 -3.68 -6.71
C ALA A 218 14.39 -5.18 -6.48
N ASN A 219 15.59 -5.66 -6.80
CA ASN A 219 15.99 -7.05 -6.58
C ASN A 219 15.75 -7.49 -5.12
N ARG A 220 16.17 -6.69 -4.15
CA ARG A 220 15.99 -7.00 -2.72
C ARG A 220 14.54 -7.00 -2.28
N MET A 221 13.75 -6.04 -2.76
CA MET A 221 12.33 -5.98 -2.46
C MET A 221 11.56 -7.15 -3.09
N ILE A 222 11.95 -7.60 -4.28
CA ILE A 222 11.36 -8.78 -4.96
C ILE A 222 11.72 -10.08 -4.23
N LEU A 223 12.99 -10.24 -3.84
CA LEU A 223 13.47 -11.45 -3.17
C LEU A 223 13.07 -11.56 -1.70
N ALA A 224 12.69 -10.45 -1.07
CA ALA A 224 12.20 -10.46 0.30
C ALA A 224 10.93 -11.32 0.44
N LYS A 225 10.88 -12.15 1.50
CA LYS A 225 9.72 -13.01 1.79
C LYS A 225 8.90 -12.43 2.94
N PRO A 226 7.57 -12.29 2.82
CA PRO A 226 6.74 -12.61 1.65
C PRO A 226 6.96 -11.63 0.48
N SER A 227 6.76 -12.10 -0.76
CA SER A 227 6.96 -11.34 -2.00
C SER A 227 5.84 -10.30 -2.23
N VAL A 228 5.66 -9.39 -1.28
CA VAL A 228 4.60 -8.36 -1.25
C VAL A 228 4.88 -7.29 -2.30
N PHE A 229 6.14 -7.00 -2.60
CA PHE A 229 6.51 -6.02 -3.62
C PHE A 229 5.97 -6.36 -5.00
N MET A 230 5.97 -7.64 -5.38
CA MET A 230 5.42 -8.06 -6.68
C MET A 230 3.92 -7.82 -6.83
N ARG A 231 3.17 -7.53 -5.75
CA ARG A 231 1.76 -7.11 -5.85
C ARG A 231 1.61 -5.68 -6.38
N TRP A 232 2.66 -4.87 -6.28
CA TRP A 232 2.74 -3.50 -6.82
C TRP A 232 3.03 -3.48 -8.33
N THR A 233 3.37 -4.65 -8.88
CA THR A 233 3.62 -4.84 -10.30
C THR A 233 2.63 -5.85 -10.88
N THR A 234 2.27 -5.71 -12.14
CA THR A 234 1.47 -6.74 -12.81
C THR A 234 2.27 -8.04 -12.89
N THR A 235 1.65 -9.18 -12.55
CA THR A 235 2.26 -10.53 -12.56
C THR A 235 2.91 -10.93 -13.88
N ASP A 236 2.52 -10.29 -14.97
CA ASP A 236 2.92 -10.65 -16.33
C ASP A 236 4.20 -9.93 -16.79
N ARG A 237 4.85 -9.16 -15.91
CA ARG A 237 6.05 -8.39 -16.23
C ARG A 237 7.24 -8.86 -15.39
N ALA A 238 8.29 -9.31 -16.06
CA ALA A 238 9.58 -9.57 -15.42
C ALA A 238 10.32 -8.26 -15.14
N PHE A 239 11.17 -8.32 -14.11
CA PHE A 239 12.19 -7.32 -13.86
C PHE A 239 13.27 -7.45 -14.94
N LEU A 240 13.55 -6.34 -15.63
CA LEU A 240 14.62 -6.26 -16.62
C LEU A 240 15.69 -5.32 -16.07
N PRO A 241 16.79 -5.86 -15.49
CA PRO A 241 17.89 -5.02 -15.05
C PRO A 241 18.52 -4.30 -16.24
N ASP A 242 19.15 -3.17 -15.96
CA ASP A 242 20.09 -2.54 -16.89
C ASP A 242 21.24 -3.53 -17.20
N SER A 243 21.60 -3.65 -18.47
CA SER A 243 22.62 -4.59 -18.93
C SER A 243 24.03 -4.25 -18.45
N ASP A 244 24.28 -2.99 -18.11
CA ASP A 244 25.52 -2.49 -17.53
C ASP A 244 25.49 -2.51 -15.98
N SER A 245 24.35 -2.83 -15.38
CA SER A 245 24.22 -2.95 -13.93
C SER A 245 24.98 -4.19 -13.43
N PRO A 246 25.85 -4.05 -12.41
CA PRO A 246 26.53 -5.20 -11.80
C PRO A 246 25.55 -6.10 -11.02
N VAL A 247 24.27 -5.71 -10.92
CA VAL A 247 23.25 -6.41 -10.15
C VAL A 247 22.31 -7.16 -11.09
N ILE A 248 22.41 -8.48 -11.08
CA ILE A 248 21.50 -9.35 -11.83
C ILE A 248 20.21 -9.50 -11.01
N GLY A 249 19.09 -9.13 -11.61
CA GLY A 249 17.74 -9.38 -11.11
C GLY A 249 17.43 -10.87 -10.87
N PRO A 250 16.38 -11.21 -10.10
CA PRO A 250 15.95 -12.60 -9.96
C PRO A 250 15.41 -13.21 -11.26
#